data_AF-A0A2S6S7C6-F1
#
_entry.id   AF-A0A2S6S7C6-F1
#
_cell.length_a   1.000
_cell.length_b   1.000
_cell.length_c   1.000
_cell.angle_alpha   90.00
_cell.angle_beta   90.00
_cell.angle_gamma   90.00
#
_symmetry.space_group_name_H-M   'P 1'
#
loop_
_entity.id
_entity.type
_entity.pdbx_description
1 polymer ?
#
loop_
_entity_poly.entity_id
_entity_poly.type
_entity_poly.pdbx_seq_one_letter_code
_entity_poly.pdbx_strand_id
1 'polypeptide(L)' 'MKVSKQEVIINHPAKSIYEIVLDIEKYPEFIPWCSAVRIR' A
#
# COMPACT_ATOMS: atom_id res chain seq x y z
N MET A 1 2.54 -3.44 -23.97
CA MET A 1 2.36 -3.40 -22.50
C MET A 1 1.05 -2.68 -22.21
N LYS A 2 0.05 -3.36 -21.64
CA LYS A 2 -1.21 -2.71 -21.26
C LYS A 2 -0.99 -1.98 -19.93
N VAL A 3 -1.37 -0.70 -19.86
CA VAL A 3 -1.31 0.11 -18.63
C VAL A 3 -2.74 0.27 -18.13
N SER A 4 -2.95 -0.04 -16.85
CA SER A 4 -4.21 0.22 -16.15
C SER A 4 -4.01 1.40 -15.19
N LYS A 5 -4.92 2.36 -15.18
CA LYS A 5 -4.92 3.51 -14.27
C LYS A 5 -6.14 3.41 -13.36
N GLN A 6 -5.93 3.38 -12.05
CA GLN A 6 -6.99 3.38 -11.04
C GLN A 6 -6.69 4.44 -9.99
N GLU A 7 -7.71 5.22 -9.61
CA GLU A 7 -7.60 6.33 -8.67
C GLU A 7 -8.81 6.30 -7.72
N VAL A 8 -8.60 6.63 -6.45
CA VAL A 8 -9.64 6.67 -5.42
C VAL A 8 -9.42 7.91 -4.54
N ILE A 9 -10.51 8.60 -4.19
CA ILE A 9 -10.49 9.74 -3.27
C ILE A 9 -10.71 9.20 -1.85
N ILE A 10 -9.84 9.61 -0.92
CA ILE A 10 -9.85 9.14 0.47
C ILE A 10 -9.91 10.34 1.40
N ASN A 11 -10.81 10.31 2.38
CA ASN A 11 -10.97 11.38 3.38
C ASN A 11 -10.00 11.21 4.57
N HIS A 12 -8.72 11.11 4.26
CA HIS A 12 -7.65 11.05 5.25
C HIS A 12 -6.50 11.99 4.88
N PRO A 13 -5.74 12.51 5.86
CA PRO A 13 -4.57 13.31 5.58
C PRO A 13 -3.58 12.53 4.72
N ALA A 14 -2.97 13.20 3.73
CA ALA A 14 -1.98 12.59 2.85
C ALA A 14 -0.83 11.93 3.62
N LYS A 15 -0.40 12.55 4.73
CA LYS A 15 0.66 12.02 5.59
C LYS A 15 0.31 10.65 6.18
N SER A 16 -0.92 10.44 6.61
CA SER A 16 -1.37 9.18 7.21
C SER A 16 -1.34 8.03 6.19
N ILE A 17 -1.80 8.28 4.97
CA ILE A 17 -1.74 7.29 3.89
C ILE A 17 -0.28 7.01 3.51
N TYR A 18 0.54 8.06 3.43
CA TYR A 18 1.97 7.93 3.13
C TYR A 18 2.71 7.08 4.17
N GLU A 19 2.44 7.29 5.45
CA GLU A 19 3.01 6.48 6.55
C GLU A 19 2.67 4.99 6.41
N ILE A 20 1.44 4.65 6.02
CA ILE A 20 1.02 3.25 5.77
C ILE A 20 1.81 2.65 4.60
N VAL A 21 1.98 3.40 3.51
CA VAL A 21 2.73 2.95 2.31
C VAL A 21 4.23 2.78 2.60
N LEU A 22 4.77 3.54 3.55
CA LEU A 22 6.17 3.39 3.95
C LEU A 22 6.41 2.13 4.82
N ASP A 23 5.39 1.64 5.52
CA ASP A 23 5.49 0.50 6.44
C ASP A 23 5.39 -0.84 5.69
N ILE A 24 6.34 -1.06 4.77
CA ILE A 24 6.36 -2.22 3.85
C ILE A 24 6.40 -3.54 4.64
N GLU A 25 7.10 -3.57 5.77
CA GLU A 25 7.23 -4.76 6.62
C GLU A 25 5.88 -5.33 7.07
N LYS A 26 4.90 -4.46 7.26
CA LYS A 26 3.57 -4.83 7.76
C LYS A 26 2.55 -5.10 6.67
N TYR A 27 2.91 -5.01 5.39
CA TYR A 27 1.99 -5.28 4.28
C TYR A 27 1.22 -6.61 4.40
N PRO A 28 1.82 -7.72 4.89
CA PRO A 28 1.10 -8.97 5.08
C PRO A 28 -0.03 -8.90 6.12
N GLU A 29 0.00 -7.92 7.04
CA GLU A 29 -1.02 -7.76 8.07
C GLU A 29 -2.28 -7.05 7.55
N PHE A 30 -2.15 -6.20 6.53
CA PHE A 30 -3.25 -5.34 6.06
C PHE A 30 -3.62 -5.48 4.59
N ILE A 31 -2.76 -6.08 3.75
CA ILE A 31 -3.05 -6.31 2.32
C ILE A 31 -3.44 -7.79 2.13
N PRO A 32 -4.73 -8.10 1.85
CA PRO A 32 -5.20 -9.49 1.76
C PRO A 32 -4.50 -10.33 0.69
N TRP A 33 -3.92 -9.69 -0.33
CA TRP A 33 -3.19 -10.35 -1.41
C TRP A 33 -1.66 -10.33 -1.21
N CYS A 34 -1.15 -9.83 -0.08
CA CYS A 34 0.26 -9.90 0.28
C CYS A 34 0.49 -11.05 1.27
N SER A 35 1.14 -12.13 0.82
CA SER A 35 1.38 -13.29 1.70
C SER A 35 2.64 -13.15 2.57
N ALA A 36 3.67 -12.45 2.10
CA ALA A 36 4.91 -12.24 2.82
C ALA A 36 5.70 -11.08 2.21
N VAL A 37 6.58 -10.48 3.01
CA VAL A 37 7.53 -9.44 2.58
C VAL A 37 8.95 -9.92 2.83
N ARG A 38 9.85 -9.61 1.89
CA ARG A 38 11.29 -9.91 2.01
C ARG A 38 12.10 -8.65 1.82
N ILE A 39 12.80 -8.24 2.89
CA ILE A 39 13.70 -7.09 2.89
C ILE A 39 15.15 -7.60 2.88
N ARG A 40 16.06 -6.86 2.23
CA ARG A 40 17.49 -7.15 2.13
C ARG A 40 18.29 -5.93 2.50
#